data_AF-A0A7J6CSP8-F1
#
_entry.id   AF-A0A7J6CSP8-F1
#
_cell.length_a   1.000
_cell.length_b   1.000
_cell.length_c   1.000
_cell.angle_alpha   90.00
_cell.angle_beta   90.00
_cell.angle_gamma   90.00
#
_symmetry.space_group_name_H-M   'P 1'
#
loop_
_entity.id
_entity.type
_entity.pdbx_description
1 polymer ?
#
loop_
_entity_poly.entity_id
_entity_poly.type
_entity_poly.pdbx_seq_one_letter_code
_entity_poly.pdbx_strand_id
1 'polypeptide(L)'
;MFASCLDLRSAISAPPQLDSDRMDRALDPSRQNSPDSAAGNQTLTLLHTAPGGLGMALEEELAMLTREREEDLEVSASETPVSGQDSDLLSLFRQKEKDLVLAAKLGKALLERNQDLTKQYDKMTKDLNDKLELLEQEKHELRRRLESREGEWEGRVAELETDVQHLQGELERHQVQLREADRDKSRAISELSEQNHRLLEQLSRAAEVEKQLSTQVHSLRDDFKEKSISTNQHMTRLETLQAEIKMLSERKQELERRVNAMLEENEQLQHTVDDLRERTLVLEKQCHEKDLQLRQSQLELQEVRVSHRQLSARLEELTEERSFQGFSPNPHSLLCEIEQSMEQEELEQEREQLRLQLWEAYCQVRSICSQLRGNDITDSALSTDSSMDESSETLSAKDVPTGSLHASLLELRRLTRNLLDGNESTGSRRSDEEVLEEQVRKLSEELRELRELYEQEQEKTRNSQEEVLQLHNQVALLSVEVSSSREENERLRAMAEVHEPNEQLQSAIRDRDEAIAKKKAVEMELAKCKIDIMSLNSQLLDAIQQKLNLSQQLEAWQDDMHRVIDQQLMDKHQEEWKDPPYSFNGSRGRAPSRRAHRLSDGDKRLFSFFKKN
;
A
#
# COMPACT_ATOMS: atom_id res chain seq x y z
N MET A 1 -34.06 0.90 9.72
CA MET A 1 -35.24 0.06 9.48
C MET A 1 -34.79 -1.23 8.83
N PHE A 2 -35.20 -2.36 9.41
CA PHE A 2 -34.99 -3.78 9.02
C PHE A 2 -33.54 -4.29 9.02
N ALA A 3 -33.06 -4.88 10.13
CA ALA A 3 -33.31 -6.24 10.67
C ALA A 3 -32.41 -7.28 9.96
N SER A 4 -31.34 -7.78 10.58
CA SER A 4 -31.28 -8.79 11.67
C SER A 4 -31.77 -10.18 11.23
N CYS A 5 -30.83 -11.13 11.10
CA CYS A 5 -30.96 -12.57 11.37
C CYS A 5 -29.53 -13.16 11.31
N LEU A 6 -28.87 -13.44 12.45
CA LEU A 6 -29.05 -14.57 13.38
C LEU A 6 -28.15 -15.76 13.02
N ASP A 7 -27.23 -16.01 13.95
CA ASP A 7 -26.48 -17.23 14.22
C ASP A 7 -27.34 -18.50 14.14
N LEU A 8 -26.70 -19.64 13.79
CA LEU A 8 -26.75 -20.88 14.58
C LEU A 8 -25.94 -22.02 13.97
N ARG A 9 -25.27 -22.78 14.88
CA ARG A 9 -24.56 -24.08 14.78
C ARG A 9 -23.04 -23.97 14.62
N SER A 10 -22.23 -23.99 15.68
CA SER A 10 -22.02 -24.97 16.77
C SER A 10 -21.22 -26.22 16.36
N ALA A 11 -19.95 -26.19 16.80
CA ALA A 11 -19.20 -27.24 17.49
C ALA A 11 -18.48 -28.38 16.71
N ILE A 12 -17.30 -28.72 17.29
CA ILE A 12 -16.45 -29.93 17.12
C ILE A 12 -15.42 -29.76 15.98
N SER A 13 -14.09 -29.80 16.14
CA SER A 13 -13.19 -30.38 17.16
C SER A 13 -11.84 -29.66 17.12
N ALA A 14 -11.29 -29.30 18.30
CA ALA A 14 -9.86 -29.04 18.48
C ALA A 14 -9.09 -30.38 18.47
N PRO A 15 -7.77 -30.40 18.17
CA PRO A 15 -6.96 -31.60 18.18
C PRO A 15 -6.50 -31.92 19.62
N PRO A 16 -6.45 -33.19 20.05
CA PRO A 16 -5.91 -33.50 21.36
C PRO A 16 -4.37 -33.56 21.29
N GLN A 17 -3.73 -32.75 22.12
CA GLN A 17 -2.51 -33.16 22.80
C GLN A 17 -2.88 -34.25 23.83
N LEU A 18 -2.05 -35.29 23.93
CA LEU A 18 -1.98 -36.14 25.10
C LEU A 18 -0.50 -36.36 25.44
N ASP A 19 -0.08 -35.73 26.53
CA ASP A 19 0.92 -36.28 27.44
C ASP A 19 0.28 -37.44 28.21
N SER A 20 0.95 -38.59 28.27
CA SER A 20 1.01 -39.36 29.50
C SER A 20 2.15 -40.37 29.47
N ASP A 21 2.99 -40.24 30.50
CA ASP A 21 4.13 -41.05 30.86
C ASP A 21 3.83 -42.55 31.05
N ARG A 22 4.95 -43.29 31.12
CA ARG A 22 5.17 -44.45 31.99
C ARG A 22 4.60 -45.80 31.51
N MET A 23 5.48 -46.61 30.93
CA MET A 23 6.21 -47.68 31.66
C MET A 23 6.85 -48.62 30.63
N ASP A 24 8.09 -49.00 30.96
CA ASP A 24 8.82 -50.21 30.58
C ASP A 24 8.25 -51.11 29.49
N ARG A 25 9.05 -51.30 28.44
CA ARG A 25 9.05 -52.55 27.67
C ARG A 25 10.44 -53.16 27.64
N ALA A 26 10.68 -53.96 28.67
CA ALA A 26 11.49 -55.14 28.60
C ALA A 26 11.02 -56.03 27.43
N LEU A 27 11.99 -56.61 26.73
CA LEU A 27 11.80 -57.67 25.76
C LEU A 27 11.39 -58.96 26.51
N ASP A 28 10.10 -59.31 26.45
CA ASP A 28 9.63 -60.69 26.30
C ASP A 28 8.09 -60.72 26.16
N PRO A 29 7.56 -61.51 25.21
CA PRO A 29 6.32 -62.23 25.46
C PRO A 29 6.45 -63.70 25.04
N SER A 30 6.46 -64.60 26.02
CA SER A 30 5.27 -65.40 26.46
C SER A 30 4.80 -66.40 25.40
N ARG A 31 5.12 -67.70 25.53
CA ARG A 31 4.33 -68.70 26.31
C ARG A 31 2.84 -68.38 26.38
N GLN A 32 2.03 -69.12 25.62
CA GLN A 32 0.90 -69.92 26.11
C GLN A 32 0.18 -70.59 24.94
N ASN A 33 0.25 -71.92 24.87
CA ASN A 33 -0.92 -72.78 25.04
C ASN A 33 -0.50 -74.24 24.88
N SER A 34 -0.57 -74.94 26.01
CA SER A 34 -0.80 -76.38 26.08
C SER A 34 -2.07 -76.75 25.31
N PRO A 35 -2.16 -78.01 24.87
CA PRO A 35 -3.06 -78.88 25.62
C PRO A 35 -2.44 -80.23 25.95
N ASP A 36 -2.72 -80.66 27.17
CA ASP A 36 -3.23 -81.99 27.50
C ASP A 36 -2.70 -83.20 26.71
N SER A 37 -1.78 -83.91 27.34
CA SER A 37 -1.83 -85.38 27.32
C SER A 37 -1.57 -85.92 28.71
N ALA A 38 -2.58 -85.73 29.56
CA ALA A 38 -2.85 -86.60 30.69
C ALA A 38 -4.09 -87.42 30.34
N ALA A 39 -3.91 -88.63 29.82
CA ALA A 39 -4.84 -89.76 29.93
C ALA A 39 -4.28 -90.93 29.12
N GLY A 40 -3.97 -92.03 29.81
CA GLY A 40 -3.55 -93.26 29.15
C GLY A 40 -2.61 -94.13 29.96
N ASN A 41 -2.77 -94.18 31.29
CA ASN A 41 -2.43 -95.39 32.02
C ASN A 41 -3.36 -96.50 31.51
N GLN A 42 -2.89 -97.28 30.55
CA GLN A 42 -3.36 -98.63 30.28
C GLN A 42 -2.09 -99.48 30.40
N THR A 43 -1.72 -99.99 31.57
CA THR A 43 -2.43 -101.06 32.29
C THR A 43 -2.93 -102.13 31.33
N LEU A 44 -1.99 -102.79 30.65
CA LEU A 44 -2.10 -104.18 30.21
C LEU A 44 -0.84 -104.84 30.80
N THR A 45 -0.81 -105.53 31.95
CA THR A 45 -1.81 -106.30 32.70
C THR A 45 -2.72 -107.16 31.83
N LEU A 46 -2.14 -107.80 30.82
CA LEU A 46 -2.63 -109.01 30.17
C LEU A 46 -1.37 -109.76 29.72
N LEU A 47 -0.73 -110.52 30.61
CA LEU A 47 -0.96 -111.96 30.72
C LEU A 47 -0.68 -112.46 32.17
N HIS A 48 -1.65 -112.29 33.06
CA HIS A 48 -1.90 -113.28 34.12
C HIS A 48 -3.24 -113.96 33.82
N THR A 49 -3.21 -114.84 32.84
CA THR A 49 -4.10 -115.99 32.62
C THR A 49 -3.25 -116.96 31.77
N ALA A 50 -3.00 -118.22 32.08
CA ALA A 50 -3.62 -119.10 33.04
C ALA A 50 -2.53 -119.89 33.80
N PRO A 51 -2.78 -120.19 35.09
CA PRO A 51 -2.07 -121.19 35.85
C PRO A 51 -2.52 -122.56 35.32
N GLY A 52 -1.58 -123.43 34.97
CA GLY A 52 -2.00 -124.75 34.52
C GLY A 52 -0.91 -125.55 33.89
N GLY A 53 -0.46 -126.57 34.63
CA GLY A 53 -0.29 -127.87 34.01
C GLY A 53 0.99 -128.10 33.21
N LEU A 54 2.06 -127.32 33.41
CA LEU A 54 3.36 -127.65 32.77
C LEU A 54 4.44 -128.02 33.78
N GLY A 55 4.49 -127.37 34.95
CA GLY A 55 5.24 -127.88 36.09
C GLY A 55 4.62 -129.19 36.59
N MET A 56 3.30 -129.20 36.77
CA MET A 56 2.53 -130.39 37.15
C MET A 56 2.55 -131.51 36.11
N ALA A 57 2.59 -131.24 34.80
CA ALA A 57 2.65 -132.35 33.82
C ALA A 57 4.04 -132.96 33.73
N LEU A 58 5.10 -132.16 33.90
CA LEU A 58 6.46 -132.66 34.00
C LEU A 58 6.71 -133.32 35.37
N GLU A 59 6.13 -132.81 36.46
CA GLU A 59 6.16 -133.44 37.78
C GLU A 59 5.24 -134.67 37.87
N GLU A 60 4.08 -134.71 37.21
CA GLU A 60 3.20 -135.89 37.13
C GLU A 60 3.81 -136.95 36.22
N GLU A 61 4.38 -136.58 35.06
CA GLU A 61 5.13 -137.54 34.24
C GLU A 61 6.37 -138.02 35.00
N LEU A 62 7.15 -137.14 35.64
CA LEU A 62 8.29 -137.59 36.46
C LEU A 62 7.86 -138.42 37.69
N ALA A 63 6.71 -138.11 38.33
CA ALA A 63 6.19 -138.85 39.49
C ALA A 63 5.60 -140.21 39.11
N MET A 64 4.93 -140.31 37.95
CA MET A 64 4.49 -141.58 37.36
C MET A 64 5.70 -142.47 37.05
N LEU A 65 6.79 -141.88 36.54
CA LEU A 65 8.03 -142.61 36.23
C LEU A 65 8.84 -143.02 37.46
N THR A 66 8.77 -142.26 38.56
CA THR A 66 9.33 -142.72 39.84
C THR A 66 8.47 -143.80 40.48
N ARG A 67 7.13 -143.73 40.36
CA ARG A 67 6.21 -144.75 40.89
C ARG A 67 6.36 -146.10 40.19
N GLU A 68 6.55 -146.10 38.87
CA GLU A 68 6.87 -147.31 38.10
C GLU A 68 8.25 -147.91 38.47
N ARG A 69 9.16 -147.12 39.06
CA ARG A 69 10.50 -147.59 39.47
C ARG A 69 10.54 -148.22 40.86
N GLU A 70 9.61 -147.86 41.74
CA GLU A 70 9.51 -148.42 43.11
C GLU A 70 8.72 -149.74 43.15
N GLU A 71 7.70 -149.91 42.31
CA GLU A 71 6.90 -151.15 42.27
C GLU A 71 7.67 -152.37 41.69
N ASP A 72 8.73 -152.14 40.90
CA ASP A 72 9.56 -153.21 40.31
C ASP A 72 10.70 -153.70 41.23
N LEU A 73 10.99 -153.02 42.36
CA LEU A 73 12.11 -153.34 43.26
C LEU A 73 11.75 -154.26 44.45
N GLU A 74 10.48 -154.47 44.77
CA GLU A 74 10.05 -155.32 45.90
C GLU A 74 9.76 -156.79 45.52
N VAL A 75 9.76 -157.15 44.23
CA VAL A 75 9.34 -158.50 43.76
C VAL A 75 10.50 -159.50 43.59
N SER A 76 11.77 -159.08 43.73
CA SER A 76 12.95 -159.90 43.37
C SER A 76 13.76 -160.46 44.55
N ALA A 77 13.12 -160.78 45.69
CA ALA A 77 13.77 -161.37 46.86
C ALA A 77 13.14 -162.74 47.29
N SER A 78 13.50 -163.85 46.63
CA SER A 78 13.58 -165.20 47.24
C SER A 78 14.06 -166.30 46.27
N GLU A 79 14.98 -167.13 46.78
CA GLU A 79 15.45 -168.46 46.32
C GLU A 79 16.46 -168.58 45.15
N THR A 80 17.50 -169.36 45.42
CA THR A 80 18.77 -169.59 44.70
C THR A 80 18.74 -170.92 43.91
N PRO A 81 19.79 -171.30 43.15
CA PRO A 81 20.60 -170.52 42.20
C PRO A 81 20.75 -171.23 40.82
N VAL A 82 21.44 -170.56 39.89
CA VAL A 82 21.94 -171.04 38.58
C VAL A 82 21.02 -170.80 37.36
N SER A 83 20.72 -169.52 37.12
CA SER A 83 20.84 -168.79 35.82
C SER A 83 20.24 -167.37 35.92
N GLY A 84 20.36 -166.72 37.09
CA GLY A 84 19.71 -165.46 37.42
C GLY A 84 20.33 -164.19 36.84
N GLN A 85 21.42 -164.27 36.06
CA GLN A 85 22.00 -163.09 35.42
C GLN A 85 21.19 -162.65 34.19
N ASP A 86 20.60 -163.60 33.45
CA ASP A 86 19.91 -163.28 32.20
C ASP A 86 18.52 -162.67 32.45
N SER A 87 17.83 -163.06 33.53
CA SER A 87 16.52 -162.49 33.91
C SER A 87 16.64 -161.04 34.40
N ASP A 88 17.64 -160.75 35.23
CA ASP A 88 17.91 -159.38 35.73
C ASP A 88 18.45 -158.48 34.62
N LEU A 89 19.21 -159.02 33.67
CA LEU A 89 19.60 -158.28 32.47
C LEU A 89 18.38 -157.93 31.61
N LEU A 90 17.42 -158.85 31.43
CA LEU A 90 16.21 -158.60 30.64
C LEU A 90 15.25 -157.56 31.26
N SER A 91 15.09 -157.54 32.58
CA SER A 91 14.29 -156.51 33.27
C SER A 91 14.96 -155.14 33.19
N LEU A 92 16.28 -155.08 33.36
CA LEU A 92 17.08 -153.88 33.15
C LEU A 92 16.97 -153.37 31.70
N PHE A 93 17.01 -154.26 30.71
CA PHE A 93 16.81 -153.89 29.31
C PHE A 93 15.43 -153.27 29.07
N ARG A 94 14.35 -153.86 29.61
CA ARG A 94 13.00 -153.29 29.50
C ARG A 94 12.87 -151.93 30.20
N GLN A 95 13.51 -151.76 31.35
CA GLN A 95 13.56 -150.46 32.04
C GLN A 95 14.31 -149.43 31.20
N LYS A 96 15.45 -149.80 30.60
CA LYS A 96 16.20 -148.93 29.69
C LYS A 96 15.44 -148.59 28.41
N GLU A 97 14.65 -149.52 27.87
CA GLU A 97 13.75 -149.27 26.74
C GLU A 97 12.63 -148.29 27.10
N LYS A 98 12.00 -148.45 28.28
CA LYS A 98 11.03 -147.49 28.81
C LYS A 98 11.66 -146.10 28.97
N ASP A 99 12.80 -146.01 29.65
CA ASP A 99 13.53 -144.75 29.87
C ASP A 99 13.91 -144.07 28.55
N LEU A 100 14.35 -144.83 27.54
CA LEU A 100 14.65 -144.31 26.20
C LEU A 100 13.39 -143.76 25.52
N VAL A 101 12.27 -144.48 25.59
CA VAL A 101 10.98 -144.02 25.05
C VAL A 101 10.51 -142.75 25.76
N LEU A 102 10.69 -142.66 27.07
CA LEU A 102 10.30 -141.50 27.86
C LEU A 102 11.20 -140.30 27.60
N ALA A 103 12.51 -140.50 27.48
CA ALA A 103 13.44 -139.46 27.05
C ALA A 103 13.10 -138.97 25.64
N ALA A 104 12.69 -139.85 24.73
CA ALA A 104 12.22 -139.47 23.40
C ALA A 104 10.88 -138.71 23.44
N LYS A 105 9.93 -139.09 24.30
CA LYS A 105 8.68 -138.35 24.52
C LYS A 105 8.92 -136.97 25.12
N LEU A 106 9.79 -136.86 26.12
CA LEU A 106 10.21 -135.59 26.70
C LEU A 106 10.92 -134.74 25.65
N GLY A 107 11.83 -135.33 24.87
CA GLY A 107 12.50 -134.67 23.75
C GLY A 107 11.51 -134.16 22.72
N LYS A 108 10.48 -134.94 22.39
CA LYS A 108 9.40 -134.52 21.48
C LYS A 108 8.57 -133.37 22.07
N ALA A 109 8.17 -133.43 23.34
CA ALA A 109 7.43 -132.35 24.00
C ALA A 109 8.27 -131.05 24.09
N LEU A 110 9.58 -131.17 24.34
CA LEU A 110 10.50 -130.03 24.30
C LEU A 110 10.67 -129.47 22.89
N LEU A 111 10.71 -130.32 21.86
CA LEU A 111 10.74 -129.88 20.46
C LEU A 111 9.44 -129.17 20.07
N GLU A 112 8.27 -129.69 20.45
CA GLU A 112 6.97 -129.07 20.20
C GLU A 112 6.86 -127.71 20.91
N ARG A 113 7.29 -127.62 22.19
CA ARG A 113 7.34 -126.36 22.92
C ARG A 113 8.30 -125.35 22.28
N ASN A 114 9.48 -125.80 21.84
CA ASN A 114 10.41 -124.95 21.10
C ASN A 114 9.81 -124.48 19.77
N GLN A 115 9.11 -125.35 19.03
CA GLN A 115 8.41 -124.99 17.80
C GLN A 115 7.31 -123.95 18.06
N ASP A 116 6.54 -124.07 19.13
CA ASP A 116 5.50 -123.10 19.48
C ASP A 116 6.09 -121.77 19.96
N LEU A 117 7.20 -121.79 20.71
CA LEU A 117 7.97 -120.59 21.01
C LEU A 117 8.49 -119.92 19.74
N THR A 118 9.04 -120.68 18.78
CA THR A 118 9.46 -120.14 17.48
C THR A 118 8.28 -119.51 16.73
N LYS A 119 7.12 -120.16 16.67
CA LYS A 119 5.91 -119.57 16.06
C LYS A 119 5.47 -118.29 16.77
N GLN A 120 5.59 -118.22 18.09
CA GLN A 120 5.28 -117.01 18.86
C GLN A 120 6.28 -115.89 18.56
N TYR A 121 7.57 -116.20 18.49
CA TYR A 121 8.60 -115.25 18.05
C TYR A 121 8.32 -114.76 16.63
N ASP A 122 8.02 -115.65 15.69
CA ASP A 122 7.70 -115.29 14.31
C ASP A 122 6.47 -114.38 14.23
N LYS A 123 5.43 -114.63 15.03
CA LYS A 123 4.25 -113.76 15.12
C LYS A 123 4.62 -112.39 15.67
N MET A 124 5.37 -112.33 16.77
CA MET A 124 5.79 -111.07 17.37
C MET A 124 6.71 -110.29 16.43
N THR A 125 7.61 -110.95 15.71
CA THR A 125 8.45 -110.32 14.67
C THR A 125 7.60 -109.77 13.53
N LYS A 126 6.55 -110.48 13.08
CA LYS A 126 5.60 -109.96 12.09
C LYS A 126 4.85 -108.74 12.62
N ASP A 127 4.27 -108.80 13.81
CA ASP A 127 3.55 -107.67 14.41
C ASP A 127 4.46 -106.44 14.60
N LEU A 128 5.74 -106.65 14.92
CA LEU A 128 6.73 -105.57 15.01
C LEU A 128 7.04 -104.99 13.62
N ASN A 129 7.21 -105.84 12.60
CA ASN A 129 7.42 -105.38 11.23
C ASN A 129 6.22 -104.59 10.70
N ASP A 130 4.98 -105.06 10.91
CA ASP A 130 3.77 -104.37 10.49
C ASP A 130 3.66 -102.97 11.15
N LYS A 131 4.02 -102.88 12.44
CA LYS A 131 4.09 -101.58 13.14
C LYS A 131 5.18 -100.68 12.60
N LEU A 132 6.34 -101.22 12.22
CA LEU A 132 7.40 -100.45 11.59
C LEU A 132 6.95 -99.91 10.23
N GLU A 133 6.28 -100.73 9.42
CA GLU A 133 5.73 -100.32 8.12
C GLU A 133 4.69 -99.21 8.28
N LEU A 134 3.77 -99.30 9.25
CA LEU A 134 2.79 -98.25 9.53
C LEU A 134 3.47 -96.94 9.95
N LEU A 135 4.47 -97.01 10.84
CA LEU A 135 5.22 -95.83 11.26
C LEU A 135 6.01 -95.21 10.10
N GLU A 136 6.56 -96.01 9.20
CA GLU A 136 7.22 -95.54 7.99
C GLU A 136 6.22 -94.84 7.06
N GLN A 137 5.04 -95.42 6.85
CA GLN A 137 3.96 -94.81 6.07
C GLN A 137 3.53 -93.47 6.65
N GLU A 138 3.22 -93.39 7.95
CA GLU A 138 2.84 -92.16 8.64
C GLU A 138 3.95 -91.10 8.54
N LYS A 139 5.21 -91.51 8.69
CA LYS A 139 6.36 -90.61 8.52
C LYS A 139 6.44 -90.05 7.10
N HIS A 140 6.22 -90.87 6.07
CA HIS A 140 6.19 -90.42 4.68
C HIS A 140 4.98 -89.53 4.37
N GLU A 141 3.82 -89.81 4.96
CA GLU A 141 2.64 -88.95 4.87
C GLU A 141 2.85 -87.60 5.53
N LEU A 142 3.40 -87.58 6.75
CA LEU A 142 3.66 -86.34 7.48
C LEU A 142 4.67 -85.47 6.73
N ARG A 143 5.74 -86.05 6.17
CA ARG A 143 6.69 -85.30 5.33
C ARG A 143 5.99 -84.66 4.13
N ARG A 144 5.19 -85.42 3.37
CA ARG A 144 4.44 -84.87 2.23
C ARG A 144 3.47 -83.76 2.65
N ARG A 145 2.81 -83.90 3.80
CA ARG A 145 1.91 -82.86 4.34
C ARG A 145 2.69 -81.60 4.75
N LEU A 146 3.88 -81.76 5.31
CA LEU A 146 4.75 -80.63 5.65
C LEU A 146 5.25 -79.93 4.38
N GLU A 147 5.78 -80.68 3.40
CA GLU A 147 6.22 -80.15 2.11
C GLU A 147 5.08 -79.42 1.37
N SER A 148 3.85 -79.94 1.42
CA SER A 148 2.69 -79.27 0.82
C SER A 148 2.38 -77.95 1.52
N ARG A 149 2.42 -77.91 2.86
CA ARG A 149 2.20 -76.68 3.63
C ARG A 149 3.33 -75.68 3.41
N GLU A 150 4.58 -76.14 3.36
CA GLU A 150 5.75 -75.33 3.04
C GLU A 150 5.57 -74.67 1.67
N GLY A 151 5.18 -75.44 0.64
CA GLY A 151 4.89 -74.89 -0.69
C GLY A 151 3.74 -73.87 -0.70
N GLU A 152 2.67 -74.06 0.08
CA GLU A 152 1.64 -73.03 0.22
C GLU A 152 2.14 -71.76 0.91
N TRP A 153 3.03 -71.89 1.91
CA TRP A 153 3.63 -70.74 2.57
C TRP A 153 4.62 -70.02 1.66
N GLU A 154 5.43 -70.75 0.90
CA GLU A 154 6.28 -70.20 -0.17
C GLU A 154 5.44 -69.43 -1.19
N GLY A 155 4.29 -69.96 -1.59
CA GLY A 155 3.33 -69.27 -2.46
C GLY A 155 2.82 -67.95 -1.85
N ARG A 156 2.36 -67.97 -0.59
CA ARG A 156 1.90 -66.76 0.11
C ARG A 156 3.02 -65.73 0.28
N VAL A 157 4.25 -66.19 0.55
CA VAL A 157 5.42 -65.31 0.64
C VAL A 157 5.72 -64.69 -0.71
N ALA A 158 5.70 -65.47 -1.80
CA ALA A 158 5.92 -64.95 -3.15
C ALA A 158 4.85 -63.93 -3.56
N GLU A 159 3.57 -64.16 -3.25
CA GLU A 159 2.49 -63.18 -3.47
C GLU A 159 2.78 -61.87 -2.73
N LEU A 160 3.10 -61.94 -1.43
CA LEU A 160 3.43 -60.75 -0.63
C LEU A 160 4.70 -60.05 -1.13
N GLU A 161 5.72 -60.79 -1.58
CA GLU A 161 6.92 -60.22 -2.19
C GLU A 161 6.58 -59.45 -3.47
N THR A 162 5.69 -59.98 -4.31
CA THR A 162 5.22 -59.27 -5.51
C THR A 162 4.39 -58.04 -5.17
N ASP A 163 3.53 -58.11 -4.15
CA ASP A 163 2.72 -56.97 -3.69
C ASP A 163 3.62 -55.86 -3.14
N VAL A 164 4.65 -56.21 -2.35
CA VAL A 164 5.63 -55.25 -1.83
C VAL A 164 6.39 -54.59 -2.99
N GLN A 165 6.87 -55.36 -3.97
CA GLN A 165 7.54 -54.81 -5.15
C GLN A 165 6.62 -53.90 -5.97
N HIS A 166 5.35 -54.28 -6.11
CA HIS A 166 4.35 -53.50 -6.82
C HIS A 166 4.09 -52.15 -6.12
N LEU A 167 3.80 -52.18 -4.82
CA LEU A 167 3.56 -50.99 -4.00
C LEU A 167 4.79 -50.07 -3.95
N GLN A 168 5.99 -50.64 -3.88
CA GLN A 168 7.23 -49.86 -4.00
C GLN A 168 7.32 -49.14 -5.34
N GLY A 169 7.05 -49.86 -6.45
CA GLY A 169 7.03 -49.25 -7.78
C GLY A 169 5.95 -48.17 -7.95
N GLU A 170 4.76 -48.36 -7.39
CA GLU A 170 3.70 -47.34 -7.40
C GLU A 170 4.08 -46.11 -6.57
N LEU A 171 4.64 -46.31 -5.39
CA LEU A 171 5.14 -45.23 -4.55
C LEU A 171 6.20 -44.41 -5.28
N GLU A 172 7.17 -45.07 -5.93
CA GLU A 172 8.20 -44.39 -6.72
C GLU A 172 7.61 -43.58 -7.87
N ARG A 173 6.66 -44.15 -8.63
CA ARG A 173 5.96 -43.44 -9.71
C ARG A 173 5.23 -42.20 -9.19
N HIS A 174 4.48 -42.33 -8.10
CA HIS A 174 3.78 -41.20 -7.49
C HIS A 174 4.76 -40.13 -6.98
N GLN A 175 5.87 -40.53 -6.37
CA GLN A 175 6.88 -39.56 -5.94
C GLN A 175 7.53 -38.84 -7.13
N VAL A 176 7.78 -39.51 -8.26
CA VAL A 176 8.29 -38.87 -9.47
C VAL A 176 7.26 -37.90 -10.04
N GLN A 177 6.00 -38.32 -10.16
CA GLN A 177 4.91 -37.46 -10.64
C GLN A 177 4.71 -36.22 -9.78
N LEU A 178 4.77 -36.34 -8.45
CA LEU A 178 4.70 -35.19 -7.54
C LEU A 178 5.88 -34.22 -7.76
N ARG A 179 7.10 -34.76 -7.88
CA ARG A 179 8.28 -33.93 -8.17
C ARG A 179 8.19 -33.25 -9.54
N GLU A 180 7.63 -33.90 -10.55
CA GLU A 180 7.39 -33.30 -11.87
C GLU A 180 6.33 -32.21 -11.79
N ALA A 181 5.19 -32.48 -11.15
CA ALA A 181 4.13 -31.49 -10.94
C ALA A 181 4.65 -30.27 -10.16
N ASP A 182 5.50 -30.45 -9.15
CA ASP A 182 6.09 -29.33 -8.41
C ASP A 182 7.11 -28.55 -9.24
N ARG A 183 7.86 -29.21 -10.14
CA ARG A 183 8.70 -28.52 -11.12
C ARG A 183 7.86 -27.71 -12.10
N ASP A 184 6.75 -28.26 -12.59
CA ASP A 184 5.86 -27.58 -13.53
C ASP A 184 5.17 -26.38 -12.86
N LYS A 185 4.69 -26.54 -11.61
CA LYS A 185 4.19 -25.42 -10.79
C LYS A 185 5.25 -24.34 -10.61
N SER A 186 6.48 -24.73 -10.29
CA SER A 186 7.59 -23.78 -10.11
C SER A 186 7.90 -23.02 -11.40
N ARG A 187 7.90 -23.71 -12.56
CA ARG A 187 8.06 -23.05 -13.87
C ARG A 187 6.92 -22.06 -14.15
N ALA A 188 5.68 -22.46 -13.93
CA ALA A 188 4.53 -21.57 -14.10
C ALA A 188 4.60 -20.34 -13.18
N ILE A 189 5.03 -20.51 -11.92
CA ILE A 189 5.23 -19.40 -10.98
C ILE A 189 6.35 -18.46 -11.48
N SER A 190 7.47 -19.00 -11.97
CA SER A 190 8.55 -18.19 -12.55
C SER A 190 8.10 -17.43 -13.80
N GLU A 191 7.35 -18.07 -14.71
CA GLU A 191 6.83 -17.41 -15.90
C GLU A 191 5.85 -16.28 -15.55
N LEU A 192 4.93 -16.52 -14.61
CA LEU A 192 3.99 -15.50 -14.13
C LEU A 192 4.71 -14.36 -13.39
N SER A 193 5.75 -14.65 -12.61
CA SER A 193 6.51 -13.61 -11.92
C SER A 193 7.34 -12.77 -12.89
N GLU A 194 7.94 -13.37 -13.92
CA GLU A 194 8.60 -12.66 -15.00
C GLU A 194 7.63 -11.78 -15.79
N GLN A 195 6.44 -12.28 -16.12
CA GLN A 195 5.40 -11.50 -16.79
C GLN A 195 4.97 -10.30 -15.94
N ASN A 196 4.71 -10.52 -14.65
CA ASN A 196 4.37 -9.45 -13.72
C ASN A 196 5.49 -8.42 -13.61
N HIS A 197 6.76 -8.85 -13.54
CA HIS A 197 7.90 -7.94 -13.52
C HIS A 197 7.98 -7.10 -14.79
N ARG A 198 7.82 -7.70 -15.97
CA ARG A 198 7.79 -6.97 -17.26
C ARG A 198 6.66 -5.94 -17.31
N LEU A 199 5.46 -6.29 -16.84
CA LEU A 199 4.33 -5.36 -16.76
C LEU A 199 4.60 -4.21 -15.78
N LEU A 200 5.18 -4.50 -14.62
CA LEU A 200 5.58 -3.48 -13.65
C LEU A 200 6.62 -2.52 -14.25
N GLU A 201 7.62 -3.02 -14.97
CA GLU A 201 8.58 -2.16 -15.66
C GLU A 201 7.94 -1.34 -16.79
N GLN A 202 6.94 -1.87 -17.50
CA GLN A 202 6.21 -1.10 -18.50
C GLN A 202 5.40 0.02 -17.85
N LEU A 203 4.74 -0.25 -16.72
CA LEU A 203 4.03 0.75 -15.94
C LEU A 203 4.97 1.81 -15.37
N SER A 204 6.14 1.42 -14.85
CA SER A 204 7.13 2.38 -14.34
C SER A 204 7.65 3.28 -15.45
N ARG A 205 7.99 2.73 -16.63
CA ARG A 205 8.38 3.52 -17.81
C ARG A 205 7.27 4.47 -18.25
N ALA A 206 6.01 4.02 -18.27
CA ALA A 206 4.88 4.87 -18.61
C ALA A 206 4.70 6.02 -17.58
N ALA A 207 4.83 5.73 -16.28
CA ALA A 207 4.76 6.73 -15.22
C ALA A 207 5.93 7.75 -15.30
N GLU A 208 7.13 7.31 -15.67
CA GLU A 208 8.26 8.21 -15.92
C GLU A 208 8.01 9.13 -17.11
N VAL A 209 7.46 8.61 -18.22
CA VAL A 209 7.07 9.42 -19.38
C VAL A 209 5.96 10.41 -19.02
N GLU A 210 4.95 9.97 -18.26
CA GLU A 210 3.89 10.86 -17.77
C GLU A 210 4.47 11.98 -16.89
N LYS A 211 5.41 11.65 -15.99
CA LYS A 211 6.11 12.64 -15.19
C LYS A 211 6.87 13.63 -16.07
N GLN A 212 7.59 13.17 -17.09
CA GLN A 212 8.30 14.05 -18.04
C GLN A 212 7.34 14.95 -18.84
N LEU A 213 6.21 14.41 -19.30
CA LEU A 213 5.19 15.22 -19.98
C LEU A 213 4.56 16.23 -19.03
N SER A 214 4.33 15.87 -17.76
CA SER A 214 3.79 16.77 -16.75
C SER A 214 4.72 17.94 -16.46
N THR A 215 6.04 17.70 -16.41
CA THR A 215 7.02 18.78 -16.24
C THR A 215 7.12 19.67 -17.46
N GLN A 216 7.06 19.11 -18.68
CA GLN A 216 6.98 19.88 -19.93
C GLN A 216 5.71 20.74 -20.00
N VAL A 217 4.56 20.21 -19.58
CA VAL A 217 3.32 20.99 -19.52
C VAL A 217 3.44 22.11 -18.48
N HIS A 218 4.09 21.86 -17.33
CA HIS A 218 4.33 22.90 -16.34
C HIS A 218 5.23 24.02 -16.88
N SER A 219 6.35 23.66 -17.53
CA SER A 219 7.25 24.67 -18.13
C SER A 219 6.54 25.48 -19.21
N LEU A 220 5.76 24.83 -20.09
CA LEU A 220 4.97 25.55 -21.10
C LEU A 220 3.92 26.46 -20.45
N ARG A 221 3.25 26.02 -19.38
CA ARG A 221 2.31 26.88 -18.64
C ARG A 221 3.01 28.10 -18.06
N ASP A 222 4.21 27.93 -17.52
CA ASP A 222 4.98 29.04 -16.97
C ASP A 222 5.46 29.99 -18.08
N ASP A 223 5.90 29.48 -19.24
CA ASP A 223 6.20 30.30 -20.41
C ASP A 223 4.98 31.12 -20.88
N PHE A 224 3.78 30.51 -20.87
CA PHE A 224 2.54 31.21 -21.19
C PHE A 224 2.18 32.27 -20.16
N LYS A 225 2.38 32.00 -18.87
CA LYS A 225 2.20 33.01 -17.82
C LYS A 225 3.16 34.16 -17.99
N GLU A 226 4.44 33.91 -18.26
CA GLU A 226 5.45 34.95 -18.51
C GLU A 226 5.11 35.78 -19.75
N LYS A 227 4.69 35.13 -20.85
CA LYS A 227 4.19 35.83 -22.03
C LYS A 227 2.95 36.66 -21.70
N SER A 228 1.99 36.13 -20.95
CA SER A 228 0.81 36.88 -20.53
C SER A 228 1.16 38.09 -19.65
N ILE A 229 2.12 37.93 -18.73
CA ILE A 229 2.61 39.02 -17.88
C ILE A 229 3.31 40.07 -18.73
N SER A 230 4.19 39.68 -19.65
CA SER A 230 4.88 40.63 -20.54
C SER A 230 3.90 41.35 -21.48
N THR A 231 2.91 40.65 -22.05
CA THR A 231 1.84 41.31 -22.84
C THR A 231 1.02 42.27 -22.00
N ASN A 232 0.68 41.92 -20.76
CA ASN A 232 0.00 42.83 -19.84
C ASN A 232 0.86 44.05 -19.51
N GLN A 233 2.16 43.88 -19.29
CA GLN A 233 3.10 45.00 -19.10
C GLN A 233 3.20 45.89 -20.35
N HIS A 234 3.18 45.32 -21.55
CA HIS A 234 3.15 46.10 -22.78
C HIS A 234 1.82 46.83 -22.96
N MET A 235 0.70 46.19 -22.58
CA MET A 235 -0.62 46.82 -22.59
C MET A 235 -0.67 48.03 -21.66
N THR A 236 -0.22 47.89 -20.41
CA THR A 236 -0.21 49.01 -19.46
C THR A 236 0.72 50.14 -19.91
N ARG A 237 1.91 49.82 -20.47
CA ARG A 237 2.79 50.84 -21.09
C ARG A 237 2.12 51.55 -22.27
N LEU A 238 1.33 50.84 -23.05
CA LEU A 238 0.59 51.42 -24.18
C LEU A 238 -0.55 52.30 -23.68
N GLU A 239 -1.27 51.90 -22.64
CA GLU A 239 -2.29 52.72 -21.98
C GLU A 239 -1.70 54.01 -21.40
N THR A 240 -0.52 53.95 -20.76
CA THR A 240 0.16 55.15 -20.26
C THR A 240 0.58 56.09 -21.38
N LEU A 241 1.17 55.56 -22.46
CA LEU A 241 1.54 56.38 -23.63
C LEU A 241 0.30 56.97 -24.32
N GLN A 242 -0.81 56.22 -24.41
CA GLN A 242 -2.08 56.74 -24.93
C GLN A 242 -2.62 57.88 -24.06
N ALA A 243 -2.53 57.76 -22.73
CA ALA A 243 -2.93 58.83 -21.81
C ALA A 243 -2.03 60.08 -21.98
N GLU A 244 -0.71 59.90 -22.13
CA GLU A 244 0.22 61.00 -22.42
C GLU A 244 -0.10 61.69 -23.76
N ILE A 245 -0.36 60.92 -24.82
CA ILE A 245 -0.76 61.48 -26.13
C ILE A 245 -2.07 62.25 -26.01
N LYS A 246 -3.06 61.74 -25.26
CA LYS A 246 -4.33 62.46 -25.01
C LYS A 246 -4.08 63.79 -24.30
N MET A 247 -3.32 63.78 -23.19
CA MET A 247 -2.93 64.98 -22.45
C MET A 247 -2.20 66.00 -23.33
N LEU A 248 -1.24 65.56 -24.15
CA LEU A 248 -0.53 66.42 -25.09
C LEU A 248 -1.45 66.96 -26.19
N SER A 249 -2.40 66.17 -26.67
CA SER A 249 -3.39 66.60 -27.66
C SER A 249 -4.36 67.64 -27.10
N GLU A 250 -4.82 67.46 -25.85
CA GLU A 250 -5.64 68.44 -25.13
C GLU A 250 -4.86 69.73 -24.90
N ARG A 251 -3.59 69.64 -24.52
CA ARG A 251 -2.71 70.80 -24.36
C ARG A 251 -2.48 71.52 -25.69
N LYS A 252 -2.32 70.79 -26.80
CA LYS A 252 -2.23 71.36 -28.14
C LYS A 252 -3.52 72.10 -28.50
N GLN A 253 -4.69 71.50 -28.31
CA GLN A 253 -5.98 72.14 -28.58
C GLN A 253 -6.20 73.40 -27.72
N GLU A 254 -5.75 73.38 -26.47
CA GLU A 254 -5.78 74.56 -25.60
C GLU A 254 -4.89 75.70 -26.13
N LEU A 255 -3.68 75.37 -26.60
CA LEU A 255 -2.80 76.35 -27.23
C LEU A 255 -3.37 76.87 -28.55
N GLU A 256 -3.97 76.00 -29.38
CA GLU A 256 -4.66 76.41 -30.61
C GLU A 256 -5.84 77.35 -30.30
N ARG A 257 -6.65 77.05 -29.28
CA ARG A 257 -7.73 77.94 -28.82
C ARG A 257 -7.21 79.30 -28.35
N ARG A 258 -6.10 79.34 -27.61
CA ARG A 258 -5.46 80.61 -27.19
C ARG A 258 -4.93 81.41 -28.37
N VAL A 259 -4.29 80.75 -29.34
CA VAL A 259 -3.80 81.42 -30.55
C VAL A 259 -4.97 82.01 -31.34
N ASN A 260 -6.06 81.26 -31.51
CA ASN A 260 -7.25 81.76 -32.21
C ASN A 260 -7.87 82.97 -31.49
N ALA A 261 -7.99 82.93 -30.15
CA ALA A 261 -8.47 84.09 -29.39
C ALA A 261 -7.57 85.32 -29.56
N MET A 262 -6.24 85.15 -29.53
CA MET A 262 -5.29 86.25 -29.82
C MET A 262 -5.39 86.75 -31.26
N LEU A 263 -5.71 85.89 -32.23
CA LEU A 263 -5.96 86.28 -33.62
C LEU A 263 -7.25 87.10 -33.73
N GLU A 264 -8.33 86.67 -33.09
CA GLU A 264 -9.61 87.40 -33.03
C GLU A 264 -9.43 88.77 -32.36
N GLU A 265 -8.68 88.86 -31.25
CA GLU A 265 -8.33 90.13 -30.61
C GLU A 265 -7.49 91.02 -31.54
N ASN A 266 -6.52 90.46 -32.27
CA ASN A 266 -5.75 91.22 -33.26
C ASN A 266 -6.61 91.71 -34.42
N GLU A 267 -7.57 90.92 -34.90
CA GLU A 267 -8.54 91.34 -35.93
C GLU A 267 -9.43 92.48 -35.41
N GLN A 268 -9.92 92.38 -34.16
CA GLN A 268 -10.66 93.46 -33.51
C GLN A 268 -9.82 94.73 -33.37
N LEU A 269 -8.58 94.61 -32.91
CA LEU A 269 -7.66 95.75 -32.83
C LEU A 269 -7.39 96.34 -34.22
N GLN A 270 -7.21 95.51 -35.25
CA GLN A 270 -7.05 95.96 -36.62
C GLN A 270 -8.28 96.75 -37.11
N HIS A 271 -9.49 96.27 -36.83
CA HIS A 271 -10.72 97.01 -37.12
C HIS A 271 -10.77 98.36 -36.38
N THR A 272 -10.41 98.41 -35.10
CA THR A 272 -10.37 99.70 -34.38
C THR A 272 -9.31 100.65 -34.94
N VAL A 273 -8.16 100.12 -35.40
CA VAL A 273 -7.12 100.92 -36.05
C VAL A 273 -7.62 101.45 -37.39
N ASP A 274 -8.34 100.65 -38.18
CA ASP A 274 -8.93 101.07 -39.44
C ASP A 274 -10.02 102.14 -39.22
N ASP A 275 -10.89 101.98 -38.22
CA ASP A 275 -11.86 103.02 -37.81
C ASP A 275 -11.16 104.33 -37.40
N LEU A 276 -10.07 104.24 -36.63
CA LEU A 276 -9.27 105.40 -36.24
C LEU A 276 -8.61 106.05 -37.46
N ARG A 277 -8.09 105.27 -38.41
CA ARG A 277 -7.54 105.77 -39.68
C ARG A 277 -8.62 106.51 -40.49
N GLU A 278 -9.82 105.96 -40.59
CA GLU A 278 -10.95 106.63 -41.26
C GLU A 278 -11.34 107.94 -40.58
N ARG A 279 -11.41 107.97 -39.24
CA ARG A 279 -11.66 109.20 -38.47
C ARG A 279 -10.57 110.23 -38.69
N THR A 280 -9.30 109.81 -38.68
CA THR A 280 -8.17 110.69 -39.00
C THR A 280 -8.31 111.28 -40.41
N LEU A 281 -8.65 110.47 -41.42
CA LEU A 281 -8.88 110.96 -42.78
C LEU A 281 -10.04 111.97 -42.86
N VAL A 282 -11.12 111.77 -42.08
CA VAL A 282 -12.22 112.74 -42.01
C VAL A 282 -11.78 114.04 -41.34
N LEU A 283 -11.05 113.96 -40.24
CA LEU A 283 -10.51 115.14 -39.55
C LEU A 283 -9.51 115.90 -40.44
N GLU A 284 -8.65 115.20 -41.18
CA GLU A 284 -7.73 115.80 -42.15
C GLU A 284 -8.50 116.54 -43.25
N LYS A 285 -9.58 115.95 -43.79
CA LYS A 285 -10.46 116.63 -44.75
C LYS A 285 -11.12 117.86 -44.15
N GLN A 286 -11.65 117.76 -42.93
CA GLN A 286 -12.25 118.90 -42.22
C GLN A 286 -11.23 120.02 -41.98
N CYS A 287 -10.01 119.69 -41.55
CA CYS A 287 -8.92 120.67 -41.41
C CYS A 287 -8.63 121.34 -42.75
N HIS A 288 -8.57 120.58 -43.85
CA HIS A 288 -8.33 121.13 -45.19
C HIS A 288 -9.49 122.05 -45.65
N GLU A 289 -10.73 121.67 -45.38
CA GLU A 289 -11.92 122.49 -45.63
C GLU A 289 -11.91 123.77 -44.79
N LYS A 290 -11.54 123.68 -43.51
CA LYS A 290 -11.41 124.85 -42.62
C LYS A 290 -10.28 125.77 -43.07
N ASP A 291 -9.15 125.23 -43.49
CA ASP A 291 -8.06 125.98 -44.08
C ASP A 291 -8.51 126.67 -45.39
N LEU A 292 -9.32 126.00 -46.21
CA LEU A 292 -9.91 126.59 -47.41
C LEU A 292 -10.89 127.72 -47.07
N GLN A 293 -11.77 127.52 -46.07
CA GLN A 293 -12.69 128.54 -45.56
C GLN A 293 -11.94 129.76 -45.00
N LEU A 294 -10.86 129.53 -44.24
CA LEU A 294 -10.00 130.60 -43.74
C LEU A 294 -9.34 131.37 -44.89
N ARG A 295 -8.83 130.68 -45.91
CA ARG A 295 -8.28 131.34 -47.12
C ARG A 295 -9.35 132.15 -47.86
N GLN A 296 -10.56 131.62 -48.02
CA GLN A 296 -11.69 132.34 -48.64
C GLN A 296 -12.04 133.59 -47.84
N SER A 297 -12.24 133.46 -46.51
CA SER A 297 -12.50 134.59 -45.63
C SER A 297 -11.38 135.62 -45.64
N GLN A 298 -10.11 135.19 -45.75
CA GLN A 298 -8.96 136.08 -45.92
C GLN A 298 -9.02 136.87 -47.23
N LEU A 299 -9.40 136.24 -48.35
CA LEU A 299 -9.59 136.91 -49.64
C LEU A 299 -10.76 137.89 -49.58
N GLU A 300 -11.91 137.50 -49.04
CA GLU A 300 -13.07 138.37 -48.83
C GLU A 300 -12.71 139.57 -47.94
N LEU A 301 -11.97 139.35 -46.85
CA LEU A 301 -11.43 140.43 -46.00
C LEU A 301 -10.50 141.37 -46.77
N GLN A 302 -9.67 140.86 -47.68
CA GLN A 302 -8.83 141.70 -48.52
C GLN A 302 -9.67 142.52 -49.50
N GLU A 303 -10.67 141.93 -50.15
CA GLU A 303 -11.61 142.63 -51.04
C GLU A 303 -12.38 143.71 -50.28
N VAL A 304 -12.93 143.39 -49.10
CA VAL A 304 -13.61 144.35 -48.22
C VAL A 304 -12.65 145.44 -47.74
N ARG A 305 -11.39 145.11 -47.42
CA ARG A 305 -10.39 146.14 -47.08
C ARG A 305 -10.07 147.03 -48.26
N VAL A 306 -9.98 146.50 -49.47
CA VAL A 306 -9.76 147.28 -50.69
C VAL A 306 -10.98 148.15 -51.02
N SER A 307 -12.20 147.61 -50.93
CA SER A 307 -13.43 148.38 -51.13
C SER A 307 -13.63 149.42 -50.03
N HIS A 308 -13.31 149.12 -48.78
CA HIS A 308 -13.27 150.08 -47.68
C HIS A 308 -12.25 151.18 -47.96
N ARG A 309 -11.03 150.86 -48.44
CA ARG A 309 -10.06 151.89 -48.86
C ARG A 309 -10.59 152.74 -50.02
N GLN A 310 -11.27 152.15 -51.00
CA GLN A 310 -11.88 152.87 -52.12
C GLN A 310 -13.05 153.76 -51.67
N LEU A 311 -13.89 153.29 -50.74
CA LEU A 311 -14.97 154.07 -50.14
C LEU A 311 -14.43 155.16 -49.22
N SER A 312 -13.38 154.89 -48.46
CA SER A 312 -12.68 155.91 -47.65
C SER A 312 -12.04 156.96 -48.55
N ALA A 313 -11.42 156.58 -49.67
CA ALA A 313 -10.93 157.53 -50.67
C ALA A 313 -12.08 158.35 -51.30
N ARG A 314 -13.23 157.73 -51.60
CA ARG A 314 -14.43 158.48 -52.05
C ARG A 314 -15.01 159.37 -50.96
N LEU A 315 -14.94 158.97 -49.69
CA LEU A 315 -15.35 159.80 -48.56
C LEU A 315 -14.37 160.95 -48.35
N GLU A 316 -13.07 160.73 -48.58
CA GLU A 316 -12.03 161.77 -48.61
C GLU A 316 -12.28 162.74 -49.77
N GLU A 317 -12.55 162.25 -50.99
CA GLU A 317 -12.98 163.09 -52.12
C GLU A 317 -14.27 163.87 -51.78
N LEU A 318 -15.28 163.23 -51.18
CA LEU A 318 -16.51 163.90 -50.74
C LEU A 318 -16.31 164.84 -49.54
N THR A 319 -15.27 164.65 -48.72
CA THR A 319 -14.92 165.58 -47.63
C THR A 319 -14.07 166.74 -48.14
N GLU A 320 -13.22 166.51 -49.14
CA GLU A 320 -12.48 167.54 -49.87
C GLU A 320 -13.44 168.41 -50.70
N GLU A 321 -14.46 167.83 -51.35
CA GLU A 321 -15.53 168.55 -52.07
C GLU A 321 -16.47 169.33 -51.13
N ARG A 322 -16.57 168.94 -49.85
CA ARG A 322 -17.44 169.59 -48.85
C ARG A 322 -16.74 170.68 -48.04
N SER A 323 -15.44 170.92 -48.26
CA SER A 323 -14.63 171.87 -47.49
C SER A 323 -14.71 173.35 -47.93
N PHE A 324 -15.50 173.69 -48.95
CA PHE A 324 -15.76 175.09 -49.39
C PHE A 324 -17.18 175.63 -49.13
N GLN A 325 -18.02 174.98 -48.31
CA GLN A 325 -19.26 175.60 -47.82
C GLN A 325 -19.67 175.08 -46.45
N GLY A 326 -19.64 175.96 -45.44
CA GLY A 326 -19.97 175.61 -44.06
C GLY A 326 -21.46 175.40 -43.82
N PHE A 327 -21.78 174.51 -42.87
CA PHE A 327 -22.80 174.65 -41.80
C PHE A 327 -22.74 173.41 -40.87
N SER A 328 -22.86 173.69 -39.55
CA SER A 328 -23.29 172.79 -38.45
C SER A 328 -24.71 172.21 -38.74
N PRO A 329 -25.27 171.13 -38.14
CA PRO A 329 -25.14 170.71 -36.71
C PRO A 329 -25.25 169.20 -36.35
N ASN A 330 -25.09 168.94 -35.04
CA ASN A 330 -25.56 167.83 -34.16
C ASN A 330 -27.06 167.40 -34.39
N PRO A 331 -27.74 166.46 -33.64
CA PRO A 331 -27.38 165.52 -32.53
C PRO A 331 -28.18 164.14 -32.48
N HIS A 332 -28.06 163.38 -31.36
CA HIS A 332 -28.98 162.35 -30.74
C HIS A 332 -28.89 160.86 -31.21
N SER A 333 -29.15 159.80 -30.42
CA SER A 333 -30.09 159.61 -29.29
C SER A 333 -29.77 158.39 -28.40
N LEU A 334 -30.13 158.51 -27.12
CA LEU A 334 -30.30 157.47 -26.09
C LEU A 334 -31.52 156.57 -26.39
N LEU A 335 -31.35 155.24 -26.29
CA LEU A 335 -32.34 154.16 -26.03
C LEU A 335 -31.48 152.88 -25.77
N CYS A 336 -31.45 152.16 -24.64
CA CYS A 336 -32.23 152.13 -23.41
C CYS A 336 -31.39 151.38 -22.34
N GLU A 337 -30.82 152.13 -21.39
CA GLU A 337 -30.71 151.68 -20.01
C GLU A 337 -32.05 151.98 -19.32
N ILE A 338 -32.41 151.15 -18.32
CA ILE A 338 -33.58 151.21 -17.43
C ILE A 338 -34.78 150.36 -17.86
N GLU A 339 -34.72 149.08 -17.48
CA GLU A 339 -35.78 148.23 -16.89
C GLU A 339 -35.11 146.86 -16.62
N GLN A 340 -34.96 146.27 -15.44
CA GLN A 340 -35.39 146.50 -14.06
C GLN A 340 -34.42 145.73 -13.16
N SER A 341 -34.02 146.34 -12.05
CA SER A 341 -33.52 145.66 -10.86
C SER A 341 -34.67 145.53 -9.87
N MET A 342 -35.02 144.31 -9.46
CA MET A 342 -35.64 144.06 -8.16
C MET A 342 -35.48 142.57 -7.80
N GLU A 343 -34.90 142.35 -6.61
CA GLU A 343 -35.25 141.27 -5.68
C GLU A 343 -34.94 139.85 -6.19
N GLN A 344 -33.81 139.22 -5.86
CA GLN A 344 -33.42 138.81 -4.51
C GLN A 344 -34.59 138.27 -3.65
N GLU A 345 -35.44 137.40 -4.22
CA GLU A 345 -36.38 136.57 -3.45
C GLU A 345 -36.85 135.28 -4.18
N GLU A 346 -35.99 134.59 -4.95
CA GLU A 346 -36.39 133.35 -5.66
C GLU A 346 -35.60 132.08 -5.27
N LEU A 347 -34.73 132.14 -4.26
CA LEU A 347 -34.07 130.94 -3.69
C LEU A 347 -34.83 130.32 -2.50
N GLU A 348 -36.15 130.48 -2.44
CA GLU A 348 -37.01 129.77 -1.48
C GLU A 348 -38.04 128.83 -2.12
N GLN A 349 -38.26 128.86 -3.44
CA GLN A 349 -39.25 128.01 -4.12
C GLN A 349 -38.75 126.59 -4.48
N GLU A 350 -37.44 126.36 -4.64
CA GLU A 350 -36.92 125.02 -4.96
C GLU A 350 -36.84 124.09 -3.73
N ARG A 351 -36.93 124.63 -2.51
CA ARG A 351 -36.91 123.84 -1.26
C ARG A 351 -38.27 123.23 -0.92
N GLU A 352 -39.36 123.65 -1.57
CA GLU A 352 -40.72 123.14 -1.33
C GLU A 352 -41.12 122.03 -2.33
N GLN A 353 -40.47 121.94 -3.49
CA GLN A 353 -40.78 120.93 -4.51
C GLN A 353 -40.27 119.52 -4.13
N LEU A 354 -39.15 119.43 -3.42
CA LEU A 354 -38.62 118.17 -2.87
C LEU A 354 -39.40 117.65 -1.65
N ARG A 355 -40.32 118.45 -1.09
CA ARG A 355 -41.14 118.07 0.07
C ARG A 355 -42.51 117.48 -0.32
N LEU A 356 -43.00 117.79 -1.52
CA LEU A 356 -44.22 117.23 -2.11
C LEU A 356 -44.02 115.79 -2.63
N GLN A 357 -42.86 115.48 -3.23
CA GLN A 357 -42.58 114.14 -3.75
C GLN A 357 -42.43 113.05 -2.66
N LEU A 358 -42.05 113.46 -1.43
CA LEU A 358 -41.93 112.56 -0.28
C LEU A 358 -43.29 112.23 0.38
N TRP A 359 -44.28 113.11 0.21
CA TRP A 359 -45.65 112.92 0.65
C TRP A 359 -46.43 111.99 -0.30
N GLU A 360 -46.17 112.08 -1.61
CA GLU A 360 -46.73 111.17 -2.63
C GLU A 360 -46.28 109.71 -2.44
N ALA A 361 -45.01 109.47 -2.09
CA ALA A 361 -44.49 108.12 -1.82
C ALA A 361 -45.09 107.47 -0.56
N TYR A 362 -45.41 108.27 0.47
CA TYR A 362 -46.08 107.81 1.69
C TYR A 362 -47.57 107.46 1.44
N CYS A 363 -48.26 108.23 0.59
CA CYS A 363 -49.64 107.95 0.17
C CYS A 363 -49.77 106.70 -0.70
N GLN A 364 -48.78 106.39 -1.55
CA GLN A 364 -48.79 105.20 -2.42
C GLN A 364 -48.63 103.88 -1.64
N VAL A 365 -47.79 103.85 -0.59
CA VAL A 365 -47.63 102.66 0.29
C VAL A 365 -48.89 102.40 1.12
N ARG A 366 -49.61 103.45 1.54
CA ARG A 366 -50.89 103.34 2.26
C ARG A 366 -52.04 102.86 1.35
N SER A 367 -52.01 103.18 0.06
CA SER A 367 -52.96 102.68 -0.95
C SER A 367 -52.81 101.16 -1.17
N ILE A 368 -51.58 100.65 -1.25
CA ILE A 368 -51.30 99.21 -1.46
C ILE A 368 -51.73 98.37 -0.24
N CYS A 369 -51.52 98.88 0.98
CA CYS A 369 -52.03 98.23 2.21
C CYS A 369 -53.56 98.28 2.35
N SER A 370 -54.24 99.18 1.65
CA SER A 370 -55.71 99.28 1.62
C SER A 370 -56.32 98.36 0.57
N GLN A 371 -55.63 98.14 -0.56
CA GLN A 371 -56.04 97.18 -1.61
C GLN A 371 -55.93 95.71 -1.15
N LEU A 372 -54.94 95.38 -0.31
CA LEU A 372 -54.81 94.05 0.31
C LEU A 372 -55.82 93.79 1.45
N ARG A 373 -56.50 94.84 1.95
CA ARG A 373 -57.49 94.74 3.05
C ARG A 373 -58.94 94.75 2.54
N GLY A 374 -59.16 94.97 1.24
CA GLY A 374 -60.47 95.30 0.66
C GLY A 374 -61.03 94.33 -0.38
N ASN A 375 -60.33 93.25 -0.74
CA ASN A 375 -60.83 92.24 -1.67
C ASN A 375 -61.01 90.89 -0.98
N ASP A 376 -61.89 90.87 0.03
CA ASP A 376 -62.58 89.66 0.49
C ASP A 376 -64.02 90.07 0.83
N ILE A 377 -64.91 90.07 -0.16
CA ILE A 377 -66.36 90.12 0.10
C ILE A 377 -67.09 89.18 -0.86
N THR A 378 -67.23 87.94 -0.42
CA THR A 378 -68.53 87.31 -0.17
C THR A 378 -68.59 87.14 1.36
N ASP A 379 -69.57 87.56 2.13
CA ASP A 379 -70.94 87.94 1.84
C ASP A 379 -71.53 88.66 3.07
N SER A 380 -72.48 89.55 2.83
CA SER A 380 -73.62 89.89 3.69
C SER A 380 -73.47 90.69 5.01
N ALA A 381 -73.99 91.92 4.90
CA ALA A 381 -75.17 92.43 5.65
C ALA A 381 -75.00 93.24 6.95
N LEU A 382 -75.50 94.50 6.85
CA LEU A 382 -76.24 95.29 7.85
C LEU A 382 -75.43 95.80 9.07
N SER A 383 -75.00 97.06 9.04
CA SER A 383 -75.74 98.25 9.51
C SER A 383 -75.53 98.54 11.00
N THR A 384 -74.68 99.52 11.32
CA THR A 384 -75.04 100.88 11.79
C THR A 384 -75.32 100.94 13.29
N ASP A 385 -74.38 101.50 14.07
CA ASP A 385 -74.70 102.58 15.01
C ASP A 385 -73.44 103.40 15.34
N SER A 386 -73.64 104.71 15.30
CA SER A 386 -72.71 105.81 15.47
C SER A 386 -72.37 106.01 16.96
N SER A 387 -71.36 106.77 17.39
CA SER A 387 -71.33 108.21 17.19
C SER A 387 -70.03 108.90 17.59
N MET A 388 -69.74 109.90 16.75
CA MET A 388 -69.23 111.25 17.05
C MET A 388 -67.80 111.40 17.55
N ASP A 389 -66.87 112.09 16.88
CA ASP A 389 -66.85 113.31 16.03
C ASP A 389 -66.20 114.49 16.78
N GLU A 390 -65.64 115.36 15.95
CA GLU A 390 -64.96 116.64 16.13
C GLU A 390 -63.44 116.48 16.24
N SER A 391 -62.68 116.63 15.15
CA SER A 391 -62.33 117.91 14.49
C SER A 391 -61.51 118.78 15.46
N SER A 392 -60.40 119.45 15.13
CA SER A 392 -59.93 120.04 13.89
C SER A 392 -58.49 120.53 14.12
N GLU A 393 -57.81 120.82 13.01
CA GLU A 393 -56.89 121.95 12.86
C GLU A 393 -55.77 122.17 13.90
N THR A 394 -54.56 121.73 13.56
CA THR A 394 -53.42 122.66 13.45
C THR A 394 -52.49 122.19 12.35
N LEU A 395 -52.47 122.97 11.26
CA LEU A 395 -51.29 123.54 10.64
C LEU A 395 -49.94 122.83 10.86
N SER A 396 -49.23 122.75 9.73
CA SER A 396 -47.80 123.02 9.62
C SER A 396 -46.87 121.82 9.46
N ALA A 397 -45.98 122.00 8.50
CA ALA A 397 -44.93 121.09 8.09
C ALA A 397 -43.78 120.99 9.11
N LYS A 398 -44.06 120.72 10.39
CA LYS A 398 -42.99 120.62 11.40
C LYS A 398 -42.89 119.35 12.23
N ASP A 399 -43.92 118.50 12.36
CA ASP A 399 -43.77 117.31 13.20
C ASP A 399 -44.34 116.04 12.57
N VAL A 400 -43.49 115.27 11.89
CA VAL A 400 -43.72 113.83 11.68
C VAL A 400 -42.45 113.06 12.06
N PRO A 401 -42.49 112.23 13.10
CA PRO A 401 -41.34 111.51 13.64
C PRO A 401 -40.83 110.40 12.70
N THR A 402 -39.51 110.20 12.74
CA THR A 402 -38.66 109.35 11.88
C THR A 402 -38.88 107.83 12.02
N GLY A 403 -40.12 107.35 12.10
CA GLY A 403 -40.40 105.92 12.37
C GLY A 403 -41.68 105.31 11.78
N SER A 404 -42.59 106.08 11.18
CA SER A 404 -43.89 105.53 10.74
C SER A 404 -43.82 104.69 9.45
N LEU A 405 -42.84 104.95 8.57
CA LEU A 405 -42.66 104.24 7.30
C LEU A 405 -42.08 102.83 7.49
N HIS A 406 -41.32 102.63 8.58
CA HIS A 406 -40.75 101.34 8.96
C HIS A 406 -41.82 100.37 9.52
N ALA A 407 -42.81 100.89 10.25
CA ALA A 407 -43.92 100.10 10.79
C ALA A 407 -44.86 99.58 9.68
N SER A 408 -45.13 100.40 8.66
CA SER A 408 -45.93 99.98 7.49
C SER A 408 -45.28 98.90 6.62
N LEU A 409 -43.94 98.85 6.55
CA LEU A 409 -43.20 97.82 5.81
C LEU A 409 -43.12 96.48 6.58
N LEU A 410 -43.11 96.52 7.91
CA LEU A 410 -43.20 95.33 8.77
C LEU A 410 -44.59 94.68 8.69
N GLU A 411 -45.65 95.48 8.57
CA GLU A 411 -47.03 94.99 8.41
C GLU A 411 -47.26 94.33 7.04
N LEU A 412 -46.66 94.86 5.96
CA LEU A 412 -46.67 94.27 4.62
C LEU A 412 -46.00 92.88 4.60
N ARG A 413 -44.87 92.71 5.32
CA ARG A 413 -44.11 91.45 5.45
C ARG A 413 -44.85 90.38 6.25
N ARG A 414 -45.70 90.78 7.20
CA ARG A 414 -46.56 89.87 7.98
C ARG A 414 -47.75 89.36 7.15
N LEU A 415 -48.35 90.23 6.35
CA LEU A 415 -49.49 89.88 5.49
C LEU A 415 -49.11 88.96 4.31
N THR A 416 -47.90 89.11 3.75
CA THR A 416 -47.38 88.17 2.72
C THR A 416 -47.01 86.80 3.28
N ARG A 417 -46.66 86.71 4.58
CA ARG A 417 -46.37 85.42 5.24
C ARG A 417 -47.64 84.63 5.53
N ASN A 418 -48.73 85.30 5.88
CA ASN A 418 -50.02 84.66 6.15
C ASN A 418 -50.72 84.11 4.90
N LEU A 419 -50.45 84.67 3.71
CA LEU A 419 -50.95 84.13 2.43
C LEU A 419 -50.19 82.88 1.97
N LEU A 420 -48.95 82.67 2.42
CA LEU A 420 -48.16 81.48 2.09
C LEU A 420 -48.49 80.28 3.00
N ASP A 421 -48.90 80.53 4.25
CA ASP A 421 -49.19 79.47 5.24
C ASP A 421 -50.68 79.07 5.30
N GLY A 422 -51.58 79.76 4.58
CA GLY A 422 -53.04 79.56 4.66
C GLY A 422 -53.64 78.49 3.74
N ASN A 423 -52.86 77.81 2.90
CA ASN A 423 -53.39 76.89 1.88
C ASN A 423 -53.47 75.42 2.32
N GLU A 424 -53.30 75.13 3.61
CA GLU A 424 -53.37 73.79 4.21
C GLU A 424 -54.66 73.66 5.05
N SER A 425 -55.83 73.69 4.41
CA SER A 425 -57.10 73.35 5.08
C SER A 425 -57.78 72.16 4.41
N THR A 426 -57.16 70.99 4.59
CA THR A 426 -57.79 69.68 4.42
C THR A 426 -58.79 69.43 5.56
N GLY A 427 -60.05 69.81 5.37
CA GLY A 427 -61.10 69.65 6.40
C GLY A 427 -62.04 68.46 6.22
N SER A 428 -62.01 67.77 5.07
CA SER A 428 -62.97 66.68 4.78
C SER A 428 -62.39 65.48 4.04
N ARG A 429 -61.08 65.47 3.73
CA ARG A 429 -60.35 64.28 3.29
C ARG A 429 -59.57 63.59 4.43
N ARG A 430 -59.39 64.29 5.56
CA ARG A 430 -58.62 63.77 6.70
C ARG A 430 -59.18 62.50 7.31
N SER A 431 -60.49 62.26 7.37
CA SER A 431 -60.98 61.00 7.97
C SER A 431 -60.68 59.76 7.13
N ASP A 432 -60.82 59.85 5.81
CA ASP A 432 -60.55 58.71 4.91
C ASP A 432 -59.05 58.57 4.64
N GLU A 433 -58.33 59.68 4.60
CA GLU A 433 -56.87 59.73 4.49
C GLU A 433 -56.21 59.25 5.79
N GLU A 434 -56.69 59.64 6.98
CA GLU A 434 -56.23 59.10 8.28
C GLU A 434 -56.56 57.61 8.42
N VAL A 435 -57.72 57.14 7.93
CA VAL A 435 -58.07 55.70 7.95
C VAL A 435 -57.19 54.90 6.97
N LEU A 436 -56.90 55.44 5.79
CA LEU A 436 -55.98 54.84 4.82
C LEU A 436 -54.53 54.91 5.32
N GLU A 437 -54.11 55.99 5.96
CA GLU A 437 -52.81 56.15 6.61
C GLU A 437 -52.66 55.16 7.76
N GLU A 438 -53.69 54.96 8.57
CA GLU A 438 -53.71 53.96 9.65
C GLU A 438 -53.68 52.53 9.10
N GLN A 439 -54.33 52.25 7.95
CA GLN A 439 -54.23 50.97 7.24
C GLN A 439 -52.84 50.77 6.62
N VAL A 440 -52.25 51.81 6.02
CA VAL A 440 -50.89 51.78 5.49
C VAL A 440 -49.89 51.60 6.63
N ARG A 441 -50.10 52.23 7.79
CA ARG A 441 -49.28 52.07 9.00
C ARG A 441 -49.38 50.65 9.53
N LYS A 442 -50.58 50.08 9.62
CA LYS A 442 -50.80 48.67 10.01
C LYS A 442 -50.16 47.69 9.04
N LEU A 443 -50.36 47.86 7.72
CA LEU A 443 -49.70 47.03 6.71
C LEU A 443 -48.18 47.21 6.71
N SER A 444 -47.68 48.41 7.01
CA SER A 444 -46.24 48.67 7.17
C SER A 444 -45.68 48.01 8.42
N GLU A 445 -46.45 47.98 9.51
CA GLU A 445 -46.12 47.25 10.74
C GLU A 445 -46.14 45.74 10.52
N GLU A 446 -47.16 45.20 9.86
CA GLU A 446 -47.24 43.78 9.47
C GLU A 446 -46.10 43.40 8.50
N LEU A 447 -45.77 44.27 7.53
CA LEU A 447 -44.63 44.08 6.65
C LEU A 447 -43.30 44.14 7.40
N ARG A 448 -43.19 44.97 8.43
CA ARG A 448 -42.01 45.04 9.30
C ARG A 448 -41.89 43.79 10.17
N GLU A 449 -42.98 43.35 10.78
CA GLU A 449 -43.04 42.11 11.58
C GLU A 449 -42.73 40.87 10.73
N LEU A 450 -43.27 40.77 9.52
CA LEU A 450 -42.93 39.69 8.58
C LEU A 450 -41.46 39.73 8.16
N ARG A 451 -40.88 40.93 8.02
CA ARG A 451 -39.46 41.10 7.69
C ARG A 451 -38.56 40.69 8.87
N GLU A 452 -38.92 41.09 10.08
CA GLU A 452 -38.24 40.69 11.31
C GLU A 452 -38.33 39.16 11.53
N LEU A 453 -39.49 38.54 11.30
CA LEU A 453 -39.64 37.09 11.37
C LEU A 453 -38.83 36.35 10.29
N TYR A 454 -38.80 36.89 9.06
CA TYR A 454 -37.98 36.34 7.99
C TYR A 454 -36.48 36.45 8.30
N GLU A 455 -36.03 37.58 8.84
CA GLU A 455 -34.65 37.78 9.29
C GLU A 455 -34.30 36.81 10.44
N GLN A 456 -35.20 36.61 11.40
CA GLN A 456 -35.01 35.63 12.48
C GLN A 456 -34.91 34.20 11.95
N GLU A 457 -35.74 33.79 10.99
CA GLU A 457 -35.62 32.47 10.34
C GLU A 457 -34.33 32.36 9.52
N GLN A 458 -33.89 33.46 8.89
CA GLN A 458 -32.61 33.51 8.18
C GLN A 458 -31.42 33.39 9.14
N GLU A 459 -31.48 34.00 10.32
CA GLU A 459 -30.48 33.85 11.38
C GLU A 459 -30.48 32.44 11.97
N LYS A 460 -31.65 31.85 12.24
CA LYS A 460 -31.75 30.45 12.72
C LYS A 460 -31.18 29.48 11.70
N THR A 461 -31.51 29.65 10.41
CA THR A 461 -30.95 28.81 9.35
C THR A 461 -29.44 29.00 9.24
N ARG A 462 -28.93 30.23 9.35
CA ARG A 462 -27.48 30.50 9.40
C ARG A 462 -26.80 29.82 10.59
N ASN A 463 -27.36 29.93 11.79
CA ASN A 463 -26.85 29.27 13.00
C ASN A 463 -26.85 27.75 12.83
N SER A 464 -27.93 27.18 12.28
CA SER A 464 -28.00 25.73 11.99
C SER A 464 -26.96 25.29 10.97
N GLN A 465 -26.65 26.11 9.96
CA GLN A 465 -25.59 25.84 8.99
C GLN A 465 -24.21 25.90 9.64
N GLU A 466 -23.98 26.87 10.53
CA GLU A 466 -22.74 26.98 11.30
C GLU A 466 -22.54 25.79 12.24
N GLU A 467 -23.60 25.32 12.92
CA GLU A 467 -23.58 24.09 13.73
C GLU A 467 -23.31 22.84 12.88
N VAL A 468 -23.95 22.71 11.72
CA VAL A 468 -23.68 21.60 10.78
C VAL A 468 -22.23 21.63 10.30
N LEU A 469 -21.66 22.81 10.00
CA LEU A 469 -20.25 22.94 9.64
C LEU A 469 -19.32 22.60 10.80
N GLN A 470 -19.65 22.99 12.03
CA GLN A 470 -18.89 22.63 13.23
C GLN A 470 -18.90 21.11 13.46
N LEU A 471 -20.07 20.47 13.38
CA LEU A 471 -20.20 19.03 13.49
C LEU A 471 -19.48 18.31 12.34
N HIS A 472 -19.57 18.82 11.11
CA HIS A 472 -18.85 18.28 9.97
C HIS A 472 -17.33 18.33 10.18
N ASN A 473 -16.80 19.47 10.66
CA ASN A 473 -15.40 19.61 11.01
C ASN A 473 -14.99 18.66 12.15
N GLN A 474 -15.83 18.48 13.16
CA GLN A 474 -15.58 17.54 14.25
C GLN A 474 -15.55 16.08 13.75
N VAL A 475 -16.48 15.70 12.89
CA VAL A 475 -16.51 14.38 12.24
C VAL A 475 -15.29 14.19 11.34
N ALA A 476 -14.85 15.22 10.61
CA ALA A 476 -13.66 15.16 9.79
C ALA A 476 -12.39 14.95 10.64
N LEU A 477 -12.24 15.67 11.75
CA LEU A 477 -11.12 15.49 12.68
C LEU A 477 -11.12 14.09 13.30
N LEU A 478 -12.26 13.62 13.79
CA LEU A 478 -12.39 12.27 14.34
C LEU A 478 -12.14 11.20 13.27
N SER A 479 -12.54 11.43 12.02
CA SER A 479 -12.25 10.51 10.90
C SER A 479 -10.75 10.43 10.61
N VAL A 480 -10.05 11.56 10.66
CA VAL A 480 -8.58 11.60 10.52
C VAL A 480 -7.91 10.87 11.69
N GLU A 481 -8.34 11.10 12.92
CA GLU A 481 -7.80 10.42 14.11
C GLU A 481 -8.05 8.90 14.09
N VAL A 482 -9.24 8.46 13.66
CA VAL A 482 -9.55 7.04 13.45
C VAL A 482 -8.69 6.46 12.33
N SER A 483 -8.47 7.19 11.23
CA SER A 483 -7.61 6.73 10.15
C SER A 483 -6.14 6.63 10.57
N SER A 484 -5.59 7.60 11.30
CA SER A 484 -4.21 7.53 11.79
C SER A 484 -4.02 6.40 12.81
N SER A 485 -4.99 6.22 13.71
CA SER A 485 -4.99 5.12 14.69
C SER A 485 -5.12 3.75 14.02
N ARG A 486 -5.86 3.65 12.91
CA ARG A 486 -5.96 2.44 12.10
C ARG A 486 -4.63 2.17 11.39
N GLU A 487 -4.03 3.17 10.77
CA GLU A 487 -2.72 3.03 10.13
C GLU A 487 -1.62 2.65 11.12
N GLU A 488 -1.62 3.21 12.33
CA GLU A 488 -0.68 2.84 13.39
C GLU A 488 -0.89 1.40 13.86
N ASN A 489 -2.15 0.96 14.02
CA ASN A 489 -2.46 -0.44 14.29
C ASN A 489 -2.01 -1.38 13.16
N GLU A 490 -2.23 -1.01 11.90
CA GLU A 490 -1.75 -1.78 10.75
C GLU A 490 -0.23 -1.82 10.68
N ARG A 491 0.47 -0.73 10.99
CA ARG A 491 1.93 -0.69 11.13
C ARG A 491 2.41 -1.61 12.25
N LEU A 492 1.77 -1.58 13.42
CA LEU A 492 2.11 -2.46 14.54
C LEU A 492 1.81 -3.94 14.22
N ARG A 493 0.70 -4.22 13.51
CA ARG A 493 0.37 -5.58 13.06
C ARG A 493 1.36 -6.09 12.02
N ALA A 494 1.70 -5.27 11.02
CA ALA A 494 2.73 -5.61 10.03
C ALA A 494 4.11 -5.79 10.68
N MET A 495 4.44 -4.95 11.68
CA MET A 495 5.67 -5.14 12.46
C MET A 495 5.62 -6.41 13.31
N ALA A 496 4.48 -6.81 13.87
CA ALA A 496 4.34 -8.06 14.61
C ALA A 496 4.33 -9.30 13.71
N GLU A 497 3.85 -9.18 12.46
CA GLU A 497 3.95 -10.23 11.44
C GLU A 497 5.39 -10.37 10.92
N VAL A 498 6.12 -9.26 10.73
CA VAL A 498 7.54 -9.27 10.30
C VAL A 498 8.50 -9.60 11.44
N HIS A 499 8.19 -9.16 12.67
CA HIS A 499 8.78 -9.66 13.91
C HIS A 499 7.88 -10.76 14.47
N GLU A 500 7.74 -11.88 13.76
CA GLU A 500 7.51 -13.13 14.46
C GLU A 500 8.86 -13.52 15.08
N PRO A 501 9.09 -13.34 16.41
CA PRO A 501 10.23 -13.98 17.08
C PRO A 501 10.22 -15.50 16.84
N ASN A 502 9.05 -16.05 16.48
CA ASN A 502 8.85 -17.42 16.04
C ASN A 502 9.55 -17.73 14.71
N GLU A 503 9.52 -16.88 13.68
CA GLU A 503 10.20 -17.15 12.40
C GLU A 503 11.72 -17.10 12.54
N GLN A 504 12.25 -16.13 13.28
CA GLN A 504 13.69 -16.06 13.57
C GLN A 504 14.14 -17.22 14.45
N LEU A 505 13.34 -17.60 15.46
CA LEU A 505 13.59 -18.79 16.28
C LEU A 505 13.52 -20.08 15.46
N GLN A 506 12.54 -20.22 14.57
CA GLN A 506 12.41 -21.36 13.67
C GLN A 506 13.57 -21.42 12.68
N SER A 507 14.02 -20.28 12.14
CA SER A 507 15.23 -20.23 11.31
C SER A 507 16.46 -20.68 12.09
N ALA A 508 16.65 -20.18 13.31
CA ALA A 508 17.76 -20.59 14.16
C ALA A 508 17.70 -22.08 14.56
N ILE A 509 16.50 -22.63 14.77
CA ILE A 509 16.30 -24.07 15.01
C ILE A 509 16.66 -24.88 13.76
N ARG A 510 16.23 -24.47 12.57
CA ARG A 510 16.59 -25.12 11.30
C ARG A 510 18.10 -25.11 11.08
N ASP A 511 18.76 -23.98 11.30
CA ASP A 511 20.22 -23.84 11.15
C ASP A 511 20.97 -24.75 12.14
N ARG A 512 20.50 -24.80 13.39
CA ARG A 512 21.04 -25.72 14.41
C ARG A 512 20.88 -27.18 13.99
N ASP A 513 19.70 -27.56 13.53
CA ASP A 513 19.41 -28.94 13.15
C ASP A 513 20.21 -29.36 11.90
N GLU A 514 20.41 -28.45 10.94
CA GLU A 514 21.30 -28.66 9.80
C GLU A 514 22.77 -28.82 10.24
N ALA A 515 23.24 -27.99 11.17
CA ALA A 515 24.57 -28.13 11.74
C ALA A 515 24.75 -29.47 12.48
N ILE A 516 23.74 -29.92 13.22
CA ILE A 516 23.74 -31.23 13.88
C ILE A 516 23.79 -32.36 12.85
N ALA A 517 23.02 -32.26 11.76
CA ALA A 517 23.05 -33.26 10.69
C ALA A 517 24.42 -33.33 10.02
N LYS A 518 25.04 -32.19 9.71
CA LYS A 518 26.41 -32.11 9.17
C LYS A 518 27.42 -32.71 10.14
N LYS A 519 27.32 -32.40 11.43
CA LYS A 519 28.18 -32.99 12.47
C LYS A 519 28.06 -34.51 12.50
N LYS A 520 26.83 -35.06 12.54
CA LYS A 520 26.59 -36.51 12.50
C LYS A 520 27.15 -37.17 11.25
N ALA A 521 27.01 -36.52 10.08
CA ALA A 521 27.58 -37.02 8.83
C ALA A 521 29.11 -37.12 8.89
N VAL A 522 29.77 -36.08 9.40
CA VAL A 522 31.23 -36.09 9.59
C VAL A 522 31.64 -37.14 10.62
N GLU A 523 30.89 -37.31 11.72
CA GLU A 523 31.15 -38.36 12.72
C GLU A 523 31.02 -39.78 12.13
N MET A 524 30.05 -40.01 11.24
CA MET A 524 29.90 -41.28 10.52
C MET A 524 31.08 -41.54 9.58
N GLU A 525 31.51 -40.54 8.79
CA GLU A 525 32.69 -40.68 7.93
C GLU A 525 33.97 -40.90 8.74
N LEU A 526 34.10 -40.25 9.91
CA LEU A 526 35.21 -40.48 10.82
C LEU A 526 35.22 -41.91 11.36
N ALA A 527 34.05 -42.43 11.76
CA ALA A 527 33.92 -43.82 12.22
C ALA A 527 34.26 -44.81 11.11
N LYS A 528 33.84 -44.53 9.87
CA LYS A 528 34.18 -45.31 8.69
C LYS A 528 35.69 -45.32 8.42
N CYS A 529 36.33 -44.15 8.37
CA CYS A 529 37.79 -44.04 8.24
C CYS A 529 38.53 -44.81 9.35
N LYS A 530 38.02 -44.78 10.58
CA LYS A 530 38.61 -45.55 11.70
C LYS A 530 38.50 -47.05 11.47
N ILE A 531 37.36 -47.54 10.99
CA ILE A 531 37.18 -48.94 10.60
C ILE A 531 38.14 -49.31 9.47
N ASP A 532 38.27 -48.46 8.46
CA ASP A 532 39.18 -48.69 7.33
C ASP A 532 40.63 -48.79 7.81
N ILE A 533 41.08 -47.89 8.71
CA ILE A 533 42.41 -47.96 9.33
C ILE A 533 42.59 -49.25 10.13
N MET A 534 41.60 -49.65 10.94
CA MET A 534 41.66 -50.89 11.71
C MET A 534 41.75 -52.11 10.78
N SER A 535 41.02 -52.11 9.67
CA SER A 535 41.07 -53.18 8.67
C SER A 535 42.43 -53.25 7.96
N LEU A 536 42.98 -52.10 7.60
CA LEU A 536 44.30 -52.00 6.94
C LEU A 536 45.42 -52.43 7.89
N ASN A 537 45.34 -52.04 9.16
CA ASN A 537 46.29 -52.49 10.19
C ASN A 537 46.22 -54.01 10.38
N SER A 538 45.04 -54.61 10.35
CA SER A 538 44.89 -56.07 10.38
C SER A 538 45.57 -56.72 9.16
N GLN A 539 45.29 -56.21 7.95
CA GLN A 539 45.92 -56.70 6.73
C GLN A 539 47.45 -56.56 6.76
N LEU A 540 47.96 -55.46 7.31
CA LEU A 540 49.40 -55.24 7.48
C LEU A 540 50.01 -56.25 8.45
N LEU A 541 49.36 -56.51 9.59
CA LEU A 541 49.81 -57.51 10.55
C LEU A 541 49.83 -58.91 9.92
N ASP A 542 48.79 -59.27 9.16
CA ASP A 542 48.73 -60.54 8.44
C ASP A 542 49.86 -60.66 7.40
N ALA A 543 50.13 -59.58 6.64
CA ALA A 543 51.22 -59.55 5.66
C ALA A 543 52.60 -59.65 6.33
N ILE A 544 52.81 -59.00 7.48
CA ILE A 544 54.04 -59.14 8.28
C ILE A 544 54.19 -60.59 8.76
N GLN A 545 53.11 -61.20 9.24
CA GLN A 545 53.13 -62.59 9.71
C GLN A 545 53.46 -63.56 8.56
N GLN A 546 52.86 -63.37 7.38
CA GLN A 546 53.20 -64.15 6.18
C GLN A 546 54.67 -63.98 5.79
N LYS A 547 55.19 -62.74 5.78
CA LYS A 547 56.60 -62.47 5.47
C LYS A 547 57.54 -63.10 6.50
N LEU A 548 57.21 -63.06 7.78
CA LEU A 548 57.98 -63.71 8.84
C LEU A 548 58.01 -65.23 8.62
N ASN A 549 56.86 -65.84 8.34
CA ASN A 549 56.77 -67.29 8.07
C ASN A 549 57.62 -67.68 6.85
N LEU A 550 57.56 -66.92 5.76
CA LEU A 550 58.39 -67.16 4.57
C LEU A 550 59.89 -66.99 4.88
N SER A 551 60.26 -65.98 5.68
CA SER A 551 61.65 -65.78 6.12
C SER A 551 62.15 -66.97 6.94
N GLN A 552 61.33 -67.50 7.85
CA GLN A 552 61.67 -68.70 8.64
C GLN A 552 61.81 -69.95 7.75
N GLN A 553 60.93 -70.11 6.75
CA GLN A 553 61.05 -71.19 5.78
C GLN A 553 62.34 -71.08 4.94
N LEU A 554 62.72 -69.87 4.55
CA LEU A 554 63.97 -69.62 3.83
C LEU A 554 65.20 -69.91 4.71
N GLU A 555 65.17 -69.51 5.97
CA GLU A 555 66.24 -69.81 6.93
C GLU A 555 66.38 -71.32 7.16
N ALA A 556 65.27 -72.03 7.35
CA ALA A 556 65.28 -73.50 7.45
C ALA A 556 65.82 -74.16 6.17
N TRP A 557 65.43 -73.65 5.00
CA TRP A 557 65.97 -74.14 3.73
C TRP A 557 67.47 -73.85 3.57
N GLN A 558 67.93 -72.68 4.02
CA GLN A 558 69.36 -72.35 4.06
C GLN A 558 70.12 -73.33 4.95
N ASP A 559 69.63 -73.61 6.16
CA ASP A 559 70.24 -74.57 7.08
C ASP A 559 70.32 -75.98 6.46
N ASP A 560 69.25 -76.43 5.81
CA ASP A 560 69.23 -77.73 5.14
C ASP A 560 70.21 -77.77 3.95
N MET A 561 70.31 -76.67 3.18
CA MET A 561 71.32 -76.56 2.12
C MET A 561 72.75 -76.54 2.67
N HIS A 562 73.02 -75.83 3.77
CA HIS A 562 74.31 -75.86 4.44
C HIS A 562 74.66 -77.27 4.91
N ARG A 563 73.71 -77.98 5.52
CA ARG A 563 73.89 -79.40 5.91
C ARG A 563 74.20 -80.28 4.71
N VAL A 564 73.51 -80.10 3.59
CA VAL A 564 73.79 -80.85 2.36
C VAL A 564 75.18 -80.53 1.81
N ILE A 565 75.60 -79.26 1.85
CA ILE A 565 76.96 -78.85 1.45
C ILE A 565 78.00 -79.46 2.37
N ASP A 566 77.80 -79.42 3.69
CA ASP A 566 78.68 -80.03 4.68
C ASP A 566 78.77 -81.55 4.48
N GLN A 567 77.63 -82.21 4.25
CA GLN A 567 77.58 -83.64 3.93
C GLN A 567 78.37 -83.95 2.65
N GLN A 568 78.19 -83.18 1.58
CA GLN A 568 78.92 -83.34 0.32
C GLN A 568 80.43 -83.08 0.48
N LEU A 569 80.84 -82.12 1.31
CA LEU A 569 82.24 -81.89 1.64
C LEU A 569 82.84 -83.06 2.43
N MET A 570 82.10 -83.58 3.42
CA MET A 570 82.51 -84.75 4.18
C MET A 570 82.61 -85.99 3.30
N ASP A 571 81.65 -86.23 2.42
CA ASP A 571 81.67 -87.33 1.46
C ASP A 571 82.84 -87.18 0.47
N LYS A 572 83.10 -85.98 -0.06
CA LYS A 572 84.27 -85.70 -0.92
C LYS A 572 85.59 -85.93 -0.21
N HIS A 573 85.74 -85.46 1.04
CA HIS A 573 86.91 -85.80 1.82
C HIS A 573 86.97 -87.32 2.05
N GLN A 574 85.86 -87.99 2.34
CA GLN A 574 85.87 -89.44 2.53
C GLN A 574 86.24 -90.22 1.25
N GLU A 575 85.90 -89.69 0.06
CA GLU A 575 86.38 -90.21 -1.23
C GLU A 575 87.86 -89.89 -1.48
N GLU A 576 88.32 -88.66 -1.21
CA GLU A 576 89.73 -88.27 -1.29
C GLU A 576 90.64 -89.10 -0.36
N TRP A 577 90.11 -89.57 0.78
CA TRP A 577 90.83 -90.39 1.74
C TRP A 577 90.73 -91.91 1.45
N LYS A 578 89.93 -92.34 0.47
CA LYS A 578 89.82 -93.74 0.03
C LYS A 578 90.76 -94.11 -1.13
N ASP A 579 91.48 -93.16 -1.73
CA ASP A 579 92.42 -93.41 -2.83
C ASP A 579 93.92 -93.39 -2.40
N PRO A 580 94.72 -94.46 -2.66
CA PRO A 580 96.19 -94.46 -2.53
C PRO A 580 96.95 -93.97 -3.80
N PRO A 581 98.28 -93.68 -3.75
CA PRO A 581 98.98 -92.83 -4.72
C PRO A 581 99.67 -93.55 -5.92
N TYR A 582 99.98 -92.76 -6.97
CA TYR A 582 100.82 -93.00 -8.19
C TYR A 582 100.17 -93.79 -9.37
N SER A 583 100.23 -93.42 -10.67
CA SER A 583 101.06 -92.49 -11.46
C SER A 583 100.36 -92.04 -12.77
N PHE A 584 100.56 -90.76 -13.17
CA PHE A 584 101.01 -90.26 -14.50
C PHE A 584 100.35 -90.86 -15.78
N ASN A 585 99.80 -90.12 -16.75
CA ASN A 585 100.42 -89.03 -17.51
C ASN A 585 99.45 -88.47 -18.57
N GLY A 586 99.70 -87.25 -19.08
CA GLY A 586 99.52 -86.99 -20.52
C GLY A 586 98.48 -85.97 -20.99
N SER A 587 98.86 -84.69 -20.95
CA SER A 587 98.76 -83.74 -22.09
C SER A 587 97.39 -83.36 -22.68
N ARG A 588 96.99 -82.08 -22.55
CA ARG A 588 97.27 -80.95 -23.49
C ARG A 588 96.18 -79.89 -23.38
N GLY A 589 96.62 -78.63 -23.22
CA GLY A 589 96.05 -77.53 -24.01
C GLY A 589 95.26 -76.45 -23.27
N ARG A 590 95.90 -75.28 -23.22
CA ARG A 590 95.35 -73.96 -23.64
C ARG A 590 94.80 -73.03 -22.55
N ALA A 591 95.62 -72.04 -22.21
CA ALA A 591 95.26 -70.71 -21.69
C ALA A 591 94.44 -69.91 -22.75
N PRO A 592 93.89 -68.68 -22.52
CA PRO A 592 94.23 -67.74 -21.44
C PRO A 592 93.12 -66.75 -20.92
N SER A 593 93.49 -65.94 -19.92
CA SER A 593 93.40 -64.46 -19.90
C SER A 593 92.08 -63.69 -19.65
N ARG A 594 92.12 -62.90 -18.55
CA ARG A 594 91.65 -61.49 -18.34
C ARG A 594 90.12 -61.25 -18.43
N ARG A 595 89.49 -60.28 -17.76
CA ARG A 595 89.90 -58.98 -17.21
C ARG A 595 88.76 -58.45 -16.31
N ALA A 596 89.12 -57.60 -15.35
CA ALA A 596 88.23 -56.68 -14.66
C ALA A 596 87.59 -55.63 -15.61
N HIS A 597 86.37 -55.17 -15.32
CA HIS A 597 86.05 -53.75 -15.00
C HIS A 597 84.54 -53.41 -14.96
N ARG A 598 84.20 -52.62 -13.92
CA ARG A 598 83.36 -51.39 -13.86
C ARG A 598 81.88 -51.38 -14.25
N LEU A 599 81.08 -50.97 -13.24
CA LEU A 599 80.21 -49.77 -13.16
C LEU A 599 79.62 -49.19 -14.46
N SER A 600 78.29 -49.06 -14.48
CA SER A 600 77.47 -47.86 -14.85
C SER A 600 76.01 -48.32 -14.90
N ASP A 601 75.10 -47.83 -14.05
CA ASP A 601 74.22 -46.66 -14.24
C ASP A 601 73.51 -46.61 -15.61
N GLY A 602 72.18 -46.46 -15.60
CA GLY A 602 71.37 -46.38 -16.82
C GLY A 602 69.93 -46.88 -16.71
N ASP A 603 69.15 -46.25 -15.83
CA ASP A 603 67.79 -45.74 -16.05
C ASP A 603 67.03 -46.14 -17.36
N LYS A 604 65.80 -46.67 -17.18
CA LYS A 604 64.53 -46.40 -17.92
C LYS A 604 63.75 -47.62 -18.42
N ARG A 605 62.56 -47.73 -17.80
CA ARG A 605 61.22 -47.95 -18.38
C ARG A 605 61.09 -49.09 -19.39
N LEU A 606 60.19 -50.02 -19.06
CA LEU A 606 59.02 -50.41 -19.84
C LEU A 606 58.37 -51.55 -19.07
N PHE A 607 57.15 -51.35 -18.56
CA PHE A 607 56.05 -52.33 -18.46
C PHE A 607 54.95 -51.70 -17.59
N SER A 608 54.17 -50.86 -18.25
CA SER A 608 52.88 -50.37 -17.78
C SER A 608 51.80 -51.40 -18.10
N PHE A 609 51.47 -52.26 -17.14
CA PHE A 609 50.21 -53.01 -17.15
C PHE A 609 49.82 -53.30 -15.70
N PHE A 610 48.94 -52.48 -15.13
CA PHE A 610 47.78 -52.99 -14.41
C PHE A 610 46.68 -51.94 -14.41
N LYS A 611 45.58 -52.37 -14.98
CA LYS A 611 44.30 -51.70 -15.16
C LYS A 611 43.57 -51.76 -13.81
N LYS A 612 43.05 -50.61 -13.37
CA LYS A 612 41.94 -50.38 -12.44
C LYS A 612 41.24 -51.63 -11.91
N ASN A 613 41.14 -51.73 -10.59
CA ASN A 613 39.99 -51.13 -9.90
C ASN A 613 40.47 -50.12 -8.87
#